data_AF-A0A356VZV6-F1
#
_entry.id   AF-A0A356VZV6-F1
#
_cell.length_a   1.000
_cell.length_b   1.000
_cell.length_c   1.000
_cell.angle_alpha   90.00
_cell.angle_beta   90.00
_cell.angle_gamma   90.00
#
_symmetry.space_group_name_H-M   'P 1'
#
loop_
_entity.id
_entity.type
_entity.pdbx_description
1 polymer ?
#
loop_
_entity_poly.entity_id
_entity_poly.type
_entity_poly.pdbx_seq_one_letter_code
_entity_poly.pdbx_strand_id
1 'polypeptide(L)'
;PDSSARIEFSAEDEHAVFRAVKMADAAEIEKQVGAVFARFESVLLPLSRYRVFFLELLTSLLKLIHSYGLEEDDIFGKGFRFTDILAQFRSLDEIRGWCTGVCKKIGSRIQCKRVNGTRLLAENAKRYVRENYQNPDLSVESLCLDLHVSPAYFSTVFKRETGESFVSYLTGVRLKKAVELLNTTEDKTYV
;
A
#
# COMPACT_ATOMS: atom_id res chain seq x y z
N PRO A 1 22.61 38.72 17.80
CA PRO A 1 21.32 38.63 17.07
C PRO A 1 21.03 37.16 16.70
N ASP A 2 19.98 36.61 17.30
CA ASP A 2 19.60 35.19 17.31
C ASP A 2 19.64 34.53 15.92
N SER A 3 20.61 33.64 15.71
CA SER A 3 20.70 32.74 14.54
C SER A 3 20.20 31.34 14.90
N SER A 4 19.18 31.28 15.74
CA SER A 4 18.61 30.09 16.38
C SER A 4 17.31 29.62 15.75
N ALA A 5 17.01 30.01 14.50
CA ALA A 5 15.98 29.32 13.73
C ALA A 5 16.47 27.91 13.39
N ARG A 6 16.19 26.94 14.27
CA ARG A 6 16.33 25.51 13.97
C ARG A 6 15.26 25.17 12.94
N ILE A 7 15.68 24.97 11.70
CA ILE A 7 14.78 24.43 10.68
C ILE A 7 14.84 22.91 10.85
N GLU A 8 13.81 22.36 11.46
CA GLU A 8 13.64 20.93 11.75
C GLU A 8 12.55 20.35 10.87
N PHE A 9 12.63 19.05 10.58
CA PHE A 9 11.51 18.31 10.01
C PHE A 9 10.43 18.16 11.09
N SER A 10 9.38 18.99 11.03
CA SER A 10 8.37 18.99 12.08
C SER A 10 7.48 17.76 11.99
N ALA A 11 6.83 17.41 13.10
CA ALA A 11 5.84 16.33 13.12
C ALA A 11 4.67 16.59 12.15
N GLU A 12 4.33 17.85 11.90
CA GLU A 12 3.30 18.23 10.92
C GLU A 12 3.75 17.95 9.49
N ASP A 13 5.00 18.29 9.15
CA ASP A 13 5.62 18.00 7.86
C ASP A 13 5.66 16.48 7.62
N GLU A 14 6.09 15.71 8.62
CA GLU A 14 6.12 14.25 8.59
C GLU A 14 4.72 13.68 8.33
N HIS A 15 3.73 14.13 9.10
CA HIS A 15 2.36 13.65 8.97
C HIS A 15 1.77 13.95 7.58
N ALA A 16 2.01 15.15 7.03
CA ALA A 16 1.51 15.55 5.73
C ALA A 16 2.14 14.72 4.60
N VAL A 17 3.48 14.59 4.60
CA VAL A 17 4.22 13.78 3.61
C VAL A 17 3.80 12.32 3.71
N PHE A 18 3.72 11.75 4.92
CA PHE A 18 3.34 10.34 5.10
C PHE A 18 1.91 10.08 4.66
N ARG A 19 0.99 11.01 4.90
CA ARG A 19 -0.39 10.89 4.41
C ARG A 19 -0.40 10.81 2.88
N ALA A 20 0.31 11.71 2.20
CA ALA A 20 0.39 11.71 0.74
C ALA A 20 1.03 10.42 0.20
N VAL A 21 2.11 9.94 0.82
CA VAL A 21 2.78 8.67 0.48
C VAL A 21 1.85 7.48 0.67
N LYS A 22 1.13 7.39 1.80
CA LYS A 22 0.18 6.31 2.08
C LYS A 22 -0.97 6.25 1.08
N MET A 23 -1.37 7.39 0.52
CA MET A 23 -2.41 7.47 -0.52
C MET A 23 -1.86 7.29 -1.94
N ALA A 24 -0.53 7.17 -2.09
CA ALA A 24 0.16 7.10 -3.38
C ALA A 24 -0.20 8.27 -4.33
N ASP A 25 -0.50 9.45 -3.77
CA ASP A 25 -0.85 10.64 -4.54
C ASP A 25 0.43 11.37 -4.95
N ALA A 26 0.85 11.20 -6.20
CA ALA A 26 2.09 11.77 -6.70
C ALA A 26 2.10 13.30 -6.68
N ALA A 27 0.97 13.95 -6.96
CA ALA A 27 0.86 15.40 -6.99
C ALA A 27 0.92 15.97 -5.58
N GLU A 28 0.22 15.34 -4.62
CA GLU A 28 0.27 15.76 -3.23
C GLU A 28 1.65 15.48 -2.61
N ILE A 29 2.33 14.39 -2.97
CA ILE A 29 3.72 14.14 -2.55
C ILE A 29 4.64 15.27 -3.03
N GLU A 30 4.59 15.64 -4.31
CA GLU A 30 5.40 16.73 -4.86
C GLU A 30 5.14 18.06 -4.15
N LYS A 31 3.87 18.36 -3.91
CA LYS A 31 3.46 19.58 -3.21
C LYS A 31 3.96 19.61 -1.77
N GLN A 32 3.78 18.53 -1.01
CA GLN A 32 4.18 18.48 0.41
C GLN A 32 5.70 18.47 0.56
N VAL A 33 6.42 17.68 -0.24
CA VAL A 33 7.89 17.72 -0.26
C VAL A 33 8.36 19.11 -0.71
N GLY A 34 7.77 19.69 -1.74
CA GLY A 34 8.08 21.06 -2.19
C GLY A 34 7.89 22.10 -1.08
N ALA A 35 6.78 22.04 -0.33
CA ALA A 35 6.48 22.95 0.78
C ALA A 35 7.51 22.83 1.92
N VAL A 36 7.90 21.60 2.27
CA VAL A 36 8.96 21.35 3.26
C VAL A 36 10.24 22.02 2.81
N PHE A 37 10.68 21.77 1.57
CA PHE A 37 11.95 22.29 1.05
C PHE A 37 11.92 23.80 0.75
N ALA A 38 10.77 24.42 0.43
CA ALA A 38 10.64 25.86 0.20
C ALA A 38 10.95 26.69 1.46
N ARG A 39 10.66 26.15 2.66
CA ARG A 39 11.03 26.77 3.95
C ARG A 39 12.55 26.87 4.15
N PHE A 40 13.33 26.07 3.43
CA PHE A 40 14.78 26.06 3.48
C PHE A 40 15.42 26.99 2.46
N GLU A 41 14.69 27.41 1.42
CA GLU A 41 15.17 28.39 0.43
C GLU A 41 15.11 29.83 0.96
N SER A 42 14.17 30.12 1.88
CA SER A 42 14.05 31.44 2.50
C SER A 42 15.17 31.75 3.49
N VAL A 43 16.02 30.77 3.81
CA VAL A 43 17.14 30.90 4.75
C VAL A 43 18.41 30.30 4.13
N LEU A 44 19.40 31.13 3.81
CA LEU A 44 20.72 30.67 3.38
C LEU A 44 21.43 29.95 4.54
N LEU A 45 21.34 28.62 4.57
CA LEU A 45 22.01 27.79 5.57
C LEU A 45 23.31 27.17 5.00
N PRO A 46 24.30 26.89 5.85
CA PRO A 46 25.44 26.07 5.45
C PRO A 46 25.01 24.67 5.02
N LEU A 47 25.71 24.10 4.03
CA LEU A 47 25.50 22.74 3.51
C LEU A 47 25.41 21.64 4.60
N SER A 48 26.14 21.81 5.71
CA SER A 48 26.09 20.88 6.84
C SER A 48 24.72 20.78 7.49
N ARG A 49 23.94 21.88 7.56
CA ARG A 49 22.60 21.86 8.13
C ARG A 49 21.61 21.14 7.22
N TYR A 50 21.73 21.30 5.89
CA TYR A 50 20.92 20.53 4.94
C TYR A 50 21.19 19.03 5.03
N ARG A 51 22.44 18.62 5.31
CA ARG A 51 22.79 17.20 5.53
C ARG A 51 22.16 16.62 6.78
N VAL A 52 22.13 17.36 7.89
CA VAL A 52 21.46 16.91 9.13
C VAL A 52 19.96 16.74 8.91
N PHE A 53 19.31 17.73 8.29
CA PHE A 53 17.90 17.63 7.92
C PHE A 53 17.62 16.43 7.00
N PHE A 54 18.47 16.21 6.00
CA PHE A 54 18.33 15.06 5.12
C PHE A 54 18.44 13.73 5.88
N LEU A 55 19.32 13.63 6.88
CA LEU A 55 19.42 12.44 7.73
C LEU A 55 18.15 12.20 8.55
N GLU A 56 17.52 13.25 9.07
CA GLU A 56 16.24 13.16 9.80
C GLU A 56 15.12 12.65 8.88
N LEU A 57 14.99 13.25 7.69
CA LEU A 57 14.02 12.85 6.68
C LEU A 57 14.28 11.42 6.18
N LEU A 58 15.53 11.06 5.93
CA LEU A 58 15.90 9.71 5.54
C LEU A 58 15.51 8.69 6.62
N THR A 59 15.77 9.03 7.89
CA THR A 59 15.42 8.18 9.03
C THR A 59 13.91 8.00 9.15
N SER A 60 13.12 9.06 8.91
CA SER A 60 11.66 8.96 8.92
C SER A 60 11.15 8.09 7.76
N LEU A 61 11.70 8.23 6.56
CA LEU A 61 11.39 7.38 5.42
C LEU A 61 11.76 5.90 5.65
N LEU A 62 12.90 5.62 6.29
CA LEU A 62 13.29 4.25 6.67
C LEU A 62 12.32 3.63 7.68
N LYS A 63 11.93 4.38 8.72
CA LYS A 63 10.90 3.95 9.67
C LYS A 63 9.59 3.63 8.94
N LEU A 64 9.21 4.44 7.95
CA LEU A 64 8.03 4.19 7.15
C LEU A 64 8.16 2.89 6.34
N ILE A 65 9.28 2.67 5.65
CA ILE A 65 9.57 1.42 4.91
C ILE A 65 9.43 0.20 5.82
N HIS A 66 10.07 0.23 6.99
CA HIS A 66 10.00 -0.88 7.96
C HIS A 66 8.60 -1.08 8.53
N SER A 67 7.86 -0.01 8.85
CA SER A 67 6.50 -0.12 9.40
C SER A 67 5.51 -0.78 8.44
N TYR A 68 5.75 -0.68 7.12
CA TYR A 68 4.97 -1.35 6.07
C TYR A 68 5.63 -2.65 5.57
N GLY A 69 6.73 -3.09 6.20
CA GLY A 69 7.49 -4.27 5.84
C GLY A 69 8.00 -4.26 4.40
N LEU A 70 8.29 -3.08 3.84
CA LEU A 70 8.80 -2.94 2.47
C LEU A 70 10.28 -3.34 2.42
N GLU A 71 10.71 -3.91 1.29
CA GLU A 71 12.13 -4.22 1.09
C GLU A 71 12.90 -2.95 0.70
N GLU A 72 14.01 -2.68 1.37
CA GLU A 72 14.83 -1.48 1.12
C GLU A 72 15.42 -1.49 -0.30
N ASP A 73 15.88 -2.65 -0.76
CA ASP A 73 16.41 -2.86 -2.12
C ASP A 73 15.40 -2.47 -3.21
N ASP A 74 14.11 -2.64 -2.95
CA ASP A 74 13.02 -2.31 -3.87
C ASP A 74 12.78 -0.80 -4.01
N ILE A 75 13.24 -0.02 -3.03
CA ILE A 75 13.10 1.44 -2.97
C ILE A 75 14.40 2.11 -3.43
N PHE A 76 15.51 1.72 -2.81
CA PHE A 76 16.80 2.38 -2.95
C PHE A 76 17.73 1.71 -3.98
N GLY A 77 17.47 0.45 -4.34
CA GLY A 77 18.32 -0.35 -5.20
C GLY A 77 19.33 -1.19 -4.41
N LYS A 78 19.78 -2.29 -5.00
CA LYS A 78 20.75 -3.21 -4.38
C LYS A 78 22.08 -2.52 -4.11
N GLY A 79 22.65 -2.78 -2.93
CA GLY A 79 23.97 -2.25 -2.55
C GLY A 79 23.96 -0.76 -2.22
N PHE A 80 22.78 -0.21 -1.95
CA PHE A 80 22.63 1.17 -1.52
C PHE A 80 23.36 1.45 -0.21
N ARG A 81 24.16 2.52 -0.20
CA ARG A 81 24.88 3.00 1.00
C ARG A 81 24.52 4.45 1.26
N PHE A 82 23.97 4.70 2.44
CA PHE A 82 23.54 6.04 2.86
C PHE A 82 24.67 7.08 2.85
N THR A 83 25.90 6.64 3.14
CA THR A 83 27.11 7.47 3.10
C THR A 83 27.40 8.03 1.71
N ASP A 84 27.09 7.26 0.66
CA ASP A 84 27.43 7.62 -0.72
C ASP A 84 26.52 8.75 -1.23
N ILE A 85 25.26 8.75 -0.79
CA ILE A 85 24.23 9.72 -1.18
C ILE A 85 24.53 11.11 -0.62
N LEU A 86 24.90 11.17 0.66
CA LEU A 86 25.23 12.43 1.36
C LEU A 86 26.41 13.16 0.72
N ALA A 87 27.32 12.41 0.11
CA ALA A 87 28.47 12.92 -0.60
C ALA A 87 28.16 13.33 -2.05
N GLN A 88 27.12 12.76 -2.66
CA GLN A 88 26.76 12.98 -4.06
C GLN A 88 25.94 14.25 -4.28
N PHE A 89 25.13 14.67 -3.32
CA PHE A 89 24.27 15.85 -3.49
C PHE A 89 25.05 17.16 -3.43
N ARG A 90 24.83 17.99 -4.44
CA ARG A 90 25.49 19.30 -4.63
C ARG A 90 24.52 20.46 -4.49
N SER A 91 23.21 20.20 -4.49
CA SER A 91 22.18 21.23 -4.36
C SER A 91 20.97 20.74 -3.56
N LEU A 92 20.20 21.70 -3.05
CA LEU A 92 18.94 21.44 -2.36
C LEU A 92 17.88 20.85 -3.30
N ASP A 93 17.90 21.23 -4.57
CA ASP A 93 17.01 20.68 -5.60
C ASP A 93 17.28 19.20 -5.88
N GLU A 94 18.55 18.76 -5.89
CA GLU A 94 18.90 17.34 -6.05
C GLU A 94 18.35 16.52 -4.88
N ILE A 95 18.50 17.02 -3.65
CA ILE A 95 17.97 16.38 -2.45
C ILE A 95 16.45 16.30 -2.52
N ARG A 96 15.78 17.40 -2.88
CA ARG A 96 14.32 17.46 -3.03
C ARG A 96 13.84 16.45 -4.07
N GLY A 97 14.45 16.44 -5.25
CA GLY A 97 14.10 15.52 -6.34
C GLY A 97 14.28 14.06 -5.92
N TRP A 98 15.37 13.75 -5.24
CA TRP A 98 15.60 12.41 -4.69
C TRP A 98 14.55 12.01 -3.65
N CYS A 99 14.24 12.89 -2.69
CA CYS A 99 13.24 12.64 -1.65
C CYS A 99 11.86 12.41 -2.26
N THR A 100 11.45 13.25 -3.21
CA THR A 100 10.21 13.07 -3.98
C THR A 100 10.19 11.72 -4.69
N GLY A 101 11.30 11.32 -5.33
CA GLY A 101 11.42 10.02 -5.99
C GLY A 101 11.26 8.84 -5.03
N VAL A 102 11.90 8.91 -3.86
CA VAL A 102 11.79 7.88 -2.81
C VAL A 102 10.37 7.82 -2.25
N CYS A 103 9.77 8.95 -1.90
CA CYS A 103 8.38 9.03 -1.41
C CYS A 103 7.41 8.40 -2.40
N LYS A 104 7.55 8.70 -3.70
CA LYS A 104 6.72 8.08 -4.75
C LYS A 104 6.92 6.57 -4.84
N LYS A 105 8.17 6.08 -4.84
CA LYS A 105 8.46 4.64 -4.83
C LYS A 105 7.83 3.94 -3.63
N ILE A 106 7.97 4.51 -2.43
CA ILE A 106 7.35 3.96 -1.21
C ILE A 106 5.83 3.89 -1.39
N GLY A 107 5.19 4.98 -1.83
CA GLY A 107 3.74 5.02 -2.06
C GLY A 107 3.28 3.96 -3.05
N SER A 108 3.98 3.81 -4.18
CA SER A 108 3.69 2.76 -5.16
C SER A 108 3.84 1.35 -4.56
N ARG A 109 4.87 1.08 -3.75
CA ARG A 109 5.07 -0.23 -3.12
C ARG A 109 4.02 -0.54 -2.06
N ILE A 110 3.62 0.45 -1.25
CA ILE A 110 2.49 0.32 -0.31
C ILE A 110 1.21 -0.05 -1.09
N GLN A 111 0.93 0.67 -2.17
CA GLN A 111 -0.26 0.42 -2.99
C GLN A 111 -0.22 -0.97 -3.65
N CYS A 112 0.92 -1.39 -4.22
CA CYS A 112 1.08 -2.72 -4.80
C CYS A 112 0.86 -3.83 -3.77
N LYS A 113 1.44 -3.72 -2.56
CA LYS A 113 1.20 -4.69 -1.49
C LYS A 113 -0.28 -4.74 -1.09
N ARG A 114 -0.94 -3.59 -0.98
CA ARG A 114 -2.37 -3.52 -0.66
C ARG A 114 -3.22 -4.21 -1.73
N VAL A 115 -2.98 -3.90 -3.01
CA VAL A 115 -3.70 -4.52 -4.15
C VAL A 115 -3.44 -6.02 -4.23
N ASN A 116 -2.18 -6.46 -4.05
CA ASN A 116 -1.85 -7.88 -4.05
C ASN A 116 -2.52 -8.62 -2.88
N GLY A 117 -2.56 -8.01 -1.70
CA GLY A 117 -3.24 -8.56 -0.53
C GLY A 117 -4.76 -8.69 -0.74
N THR A 118 -5.41 -7.65 -1.29
CA THR A 118 -6.86 -7.70 -1.57
C THR A 118 -7.19 -8.73 -2.64
N ARG A 119 -6.38 -8.83 -3.70
CA ARG A 119 -6.53 -9.85 -4.75
C ARG A 119 -6.34 -11.26 -4.20
N LEU A 120 -5.33 -11.49 -3.36
CA LEU A 120 -5.09 -12.79 -2.73
C LEU A 120 -6.25 -13.20 -1.82
N LEU A 121 -6.82 -12.24 -1.06
CA LEU A 121 -8.01 -12.49 -0.24
C LEU A 121 -9.20 -12.96 -1.10
N ALA A 122 -9.46 -12.28 -2.21
CA ALA A 122 -10.54 -12.66 -3.13
C ALA A 122 -10.30 -14.03 -3.77
N GLU A 123 -9.08 -14.34 -4.19
CA GLU A 123 -8.75 -15.65 -4.77
C GLU A 123 -8.85 -16.79 -3.74
N ASN A 124 -8.41 -16.57 -2.50
CA ASN A 124 -8.57 -17.55 -1.42
C ASN A 124 -10.05 -17.83 -1.15
N ALA A 125 -10.90 -16.80 -1.17
CA ALA A 125 -12.34 -16.96 -1.03
C ALA A 125 -12.97 -17.73 -2.20
N LYS A 126 -12.58 -17.45 -3.44
CA LYS A 126 -13.02 -18.23 -4.61
C LYS A 126 -12.61 -19.70 -4.53
N ARG A 127 -11.41 -19.99 -4.01
CA ARG A 127 -10.95 -21.36 -3.78
C ARG A 127 -11.80 -22.04 -2.71
N TYR A 128 -12.02 -21.38 -1.58
CA TYR A 128 -12.86 -21.91 -0.51
C TYR A 128 -14.28 -22.23 -0.98
N VAL A 129 -14.89 -21.37 -1.79
CA VAL A 129 -16.21 -21.63 -2.40
C VAL A 129 -16.16 -22.86 -3.31
N ARG A 130 -15.14 -22.99 -4.17
CA ARG A 130 -15.00 -24.17 -5.06
C ARG A 130 -14.91 -25.48 -4.28
N GLU A 131 -14.27 -25.46 -3.11
CA GLU A 131 -14.09 -26.64 -2.26
C GLU A 131 -15.32 -26.94 -1.39
N ASN A 132 -16.13 -25.93 -1.06
CA ASN A 132 -17.18 -26.04 -0.04
C ASN A 132 -18.59 -25.66 -0.51
N TYR A 133 -18.83 -25.38 -1.81
CA TYR A 133 -20.12 -24.87 -2.30
C TYR A 133 -21.34 -25.76 -1.95
N GLN A 134 -21.12 -27.05 -1.74
CA GLN A 134 -22.17 -28.02 -1.38
C GLN A 134 -22.66 -27.86 0.06
N ASN A 135 -21.86 -27.27 0.94
CA ASN A 135 -22.24 -27.05 2.33
C ASN A 135 -23.39 -26.00 2.38
N PRO A 136 -24.60 -26.34 2.86
CA PRO A 136 -25.71 -25.41 2.93
C PRO A 136 -25.45 -24.23 3.88
N ASP A 137 -24.63 -24.43 4.93
CA ASP A 137 -24.33 -23.45 5.96
C ASP A 137 -23.12 -22.56 5.61
N LEU A 138 -22.59 -22.67 4.38
CA LEU A 138 -21.51 -21.82 3.91
C LEU A 138 -21.94 -20.35 3.91
N SER A 139 -21.23 -19.54 4.71
CA SER A 139 -21.55 -18.12 4.93
C SER A 139 -20.30 -17.25 4.85
N VAL A 140 -20.50 -15.93 4.81
CA VAL A 140 -19.38 -14.97 4.85
C VAL A 140 -18.66 -15.06 6.19
N GLU A 141 -19.41 -15.24 7.26
CA GLU A 141 -18.91 -15.30 8.64
C GLU A 141 -17.97 -16.48 8.83
N SER A 142 -18.36 -17.68 8.39
CA SER A 142 -17.50 -18.88 8.49
C SER A 142 -16.23 -18.74 7.66
N LEU A 143 -16.33 -18.22 6.44
CA LEU A 143 -15.16 -17.94 5.60
C LEU A 143 -14.22 -16.89 6.23
N CYS A 144 -14.78 -15.84 6.82
CA CYS A 144 -14.00 -14.75 7.42
C CYS A 144 -13.22 -15.19 8.66
N LEU A 145 -13.77 -16.16 9.43
CA LEU A 145 -13.08 -16.79 10.55
C LEU A 145 -11.82 -17.52 10.07
N ASP A 146 -11.93 -18.31 9.01
CA ASP A 146 -10.81 -19.07 8.42
C ASP A 146 -9.78 -18.17 7.75
N LEU A 147 -10.22 -17.05 7.15
CA LEU A 147 -9.35 -16.07 6.51
C LEU A 147 -8.80 -14.99 7.47
N HIS A 148 -9.17 -15.04 8.75
CA HIS A 148 -8.78 -14.08 9.80
C HIS A 148 -9.02 -12.60 9.41
N VAL A 149 -10.17 -12.31 8.80
CA VAL A 149 -10.59 -10.96 8.39
C VAL A 149 -11.97 -10.62 8.92
N SER A 150 -12.30 -9.34 9.04
CA SER A 150 -13.66 -8.95 9.43
C SER A 150 -14.65 -9.10 8.25
N PRO A 151 -15.92 -9.50 8.49
CA PRO A 151 -16.94 -9.65 7.44
C PRO A 151 -17.19 -8.38 6.61
N ALA A 152 -17.16 -7.21 7.27
CA ALA A 152 -17.34 -5.93 6.59
C ALA A 152 -16.20 -5.63 5.62
N TYR A 153 -14.94 -5.80 6.07
CA TYR A 153 -13.77 -5.60 5.22
C TYR A 153 -13.75 -6.59 4.06
N PHE A 154 -14.00 -7.86 4.34
CA PHE A 154 -14.10 -8.90 3.32
C PHE A 154 -15.14 -8.57 2.26
N SER A 155 -16.35 -8.17 2.66
CA SER A 155 -17.44 -7.86 1.72
C SER A 155 -17.08 -6.71 0.78
N THR A 156 -16.44 -5.66 1.30
CA THR A 156 -15.94 -4.54 0.49
C THR A 156 -14.83 -5.01 -0.47
N VAL A 157 -13.86 -5.76 0.02
CA VAL A 157 -12.73 -6.23 -0.79
C VAL A 157 -13.18 -7.21 -1.87
N PHE A 158 -13.95 -8.23 -1.51
CA PHE A 158 -14.42 -9.25 -2.43
C PHE A 158 -15.21 -8.60 -3.57
N LYS A 159 -16.19 -7.75 -3.27
CA LYS A 159 -16.97 -7.05 -4.30
C LYS A 159 -16.11 -6.16 -5.18
N ARG A 160 -15.11 -5.47 -4.63
CA ARG A 160 -14.17 -4.63 -5.41
C ARG A 160 -13.33 -5.47 -6.38
N GLU A 161 -12.83 -6.62 -5.93
CA GLU A 161 -11.91 -7.47 -6.70
C GLU A 161 -12.63 -8.41 -7.68
N THR A 162 -13.88 -8.81 -7.40
CA THR A 162 -14.65 -9.75 -8.24
C THR A 162 -15.76 -9.09 -9.07
N GLY A 163 -16.20 -7.88 -8.68
CA GLY A 163 -17.32 -7.18 -9.31
C GLY A 163 -18.70 -7.57 -8.76
N GLU A 164 -18.80 -8.57 -7.89
CA GLU A 164 -20.07 -9.05 -7.34
C GLU A 164 -19.99 -9.38 -5.84
N SER A 165 -21.14 -9.47 -5.17
CA SER A 165 -21.16 -9.88 -3.75
C SER A 165 -20.78 -11.35 -3.60
N PHE A 166 -20.25 -11.72 -2.44
CA PHE A 166 -19.94 -13.11 -2.13
C PHE A 166 -21.15 -14.05 -2.31
N VAL A 167 -22.33 -13.61 -1.86
CA VAL A 167 -23.58 -14.36 -1.99
C VAL A 167 -23.96 -14.59 -3.46
N SER A 168 -23.83 -13.56 -4.30
CA SER A 168 -24.05 -13.68 -5.75
C SER A 168 -23.10 -14.70 -6.38
N TYR A 169 -21.80 -14.58 -6.05
CA TYR A 169 -20.77 -15.50 -6.54
C TYR A 169 -21.06 -16.95 -6.15
N LEU A 170 -21.34 -17.22 -4.86
CA LEU A 170 -21.66 -18.55 -4.35
C LEU A 170 -22.92 -19.13 -5.02
N THR A 171 -23.96 -18.32 -5.17
CA THR A 171 -25.21 -18.72 -5.84
C THR A 171 -24.95 -19.11 -7.29
N GLY A 172 -24.15 -18.30 -8.01
CA GLY A 172 -23.76 -18.60 -9.38
C GLY A 172 -22.98 -19.91 -9.52
N VAL A 173 -22.06 -20.20 -8.58
CA VAL A 173 -21.32 -21.47 -8.55
C VAL A 173 -22.27 -22.67 -8.32
N ARG A 174 -23.18 -22.57 -7.34
CA ARG A 174 -24.17 -23.63 -7.05
C ARG A 174 -25.08 -23.89 -8.24
N LEU A 175 -25.57 -22.85 -8.90
CA LEU A 175 -26.43 -22.97 -10.10
C LEU A 175 -25.68 -23.63 -11.26
N LYS A 176 -24.45 -23.21 -11.54
CA LYS A 176 -23.62 -23.86 -12.58
C LYS A 176 -23.46 -25.34 -12.33
N LYS A 177 -23.15 -25.73 -11.09
CA LYS A 177 -23.02 -27.15 -10.74
C LYS A 177 -24.34 -27.92 -10.85
N ALA A 178 -25.46 -27.32 -10.44
CA ALA A 178 -26.77 -27.94 -10.60
C ALA A 178 -27.10 -28.19 -12.08
N VAL A 179 -26.84 -27.23 -12.97
CA VAL A 179 -27.01 -27.39 -14.42
C VAL A 179 -26.09 -28.49 -14.97
N GLU A 180 -24.83 -28.53 -14.55
CA GLU A 180 -23.91 -29.61 -14.93
C GLU A 180 -24.45 -30.99 -14.52
N LEU A 181 -24.93 -31.13 -13.28
CA LEU A 181 -25.52 -32.38 -12.79
C LEU A 181 -26.76 -32.76 -13.59
N LEU A 182 -27.69 -31.84 -13.85
CA LEU A 182 -28.87 -32.12 -14.68
C LEU A 182 -28.52 -32.60 -16.09
N ASN A 183 -27.43 -32.10 -16.68
CA ASN A 183 -27.00 -32.49 -18.02
C ASN A 183 -26.15 -33.78 -18.06
N THR A 184 -25.58 -34.20 -16.94
CA THR A 184 -24.64 -35.35 -16.88
C THR A 184 -25.20 -36.56 -16.15
N THR A 185 -26.32 -36.41 -15.44
CA THR A 185 -26.95 -37.52 -14.71
C THR A 185 -28.07 -38.12 -15.56
N GLU A 186 -27.97 -39.40 -15.93
CA GLU A 186 -29.04 -40.18 -16.57
C GLU A 186 -30.11 -40.61 -15.56
N ASP A 187 -30.52 -39.73 -14.65
CA ASP A 187 -31.57 -40.08 -13.69
C ASP A 187 -32.91 -40.03 -14.44
N LYS A 188 -33.52 -41.20 -14.65
CA LYS A 188 -34.79 -41.33 -15.38
C LYS A 188 -35.82 -40.46 -14.69
N THR A 189 -36.25 -39.39 -15.36
CA THR A 189 -37.47 -38.67 -15.05
C THR A 189 -38.62 -39.67 -15.19
N TYR A 190 -39.04 -40.27 -14.08
CA TYR A 190 -40.31 -40.97 -14.01
C TYR A 190 -41.41 -39.90 -14.15
N VAL A 191 -41.94 -39.81 -15.38
CA VAL A 191 -43.15 -39.07 -15.73
C VAL A 191 -44.37 -39.79 -15.14
#